data_AF-A0A973G7L0-F1
#
_entry.id   AF-A0A973G7L0-F1
#
_cell.length_a   1.000
_cell.length_b   1.000
_cell.length_c   1.000
_cell.angle_alpha   90.00
_cell.angle_beta   90.00
_cell.angle_gamma   90.00
#
_symmetry.space_group_name_H-M   'P 1'
#
loop_
_entity.id
_entity.type
_entity.pdbx_description
1 polymer ?
#
loop_
_entity_poly.entity_id
_entity_poly.type
_entity_poly.pdbx_seq_one_letter_code
_entity_poly.pdbx_strand_id
1 'polypeptide(L)'
;MAEDTALPEPDQGQAQQEVGPAAPPLRRRWWSRSRVLWIAVAAVVVMAGTALVLVQPAGAVRADVTEHFDLATPEPAILPGEPQEFTVRARDDRLSEIRAVLATYQGTISCDLRATLRDGSQTVATGTVPCGGIPDNEPTTILAFDPIEDSAGQSYDLTLEVTPGSVVGPSVWESTRGTDSFMTYYDPGRRIGDRVALVLDRMGDYAAPWGAPGALALLCLVAVGALGLLVARPRWGLVALVVMVLVRGVVWAALIPPLQGMDEGAHFANVQYIAEEGRLPVWNTTEHRYGAYSESMGVATEAMHVSSHRPTDRPDYGEAAVDALLAADGAAGTDSDGTGPAASYPPTYYGPAAVFYLAAGDDTVSQVQAVRLWSALLGALAIAFAWLFAGELFPLQRWTRAGVVVAVALQPMLAHQFAIVNNDGWVITCGFAALWLGARLVRSARAPWVMLAAGAAVGLGALGKPFGAIALFPVAIGWVFGKVQHRVTDWRRLVG
;
A
#
# COMPACT_ATOMS: atom_id res chain seq x y z
N MET A 1 73.43 -6.59 50.79
CA MET A 1 72.68 -6.34 52.04
C MET A 1 71.64 -5.29 51.68
N ALA A 2 70.42 -5.71 51.31
CA ALA A 2 69.29 -6.05 52.19
C ALA A 2 68.79 -4.78 52.91
N GLU A 3 67.72 -4.13 52.44
CA GLU A 3 66.28 -4.36 52.67
C GLU A 3 65.75 -3.65 53.92
N ASP A 4 64.71 -2.83 53.67
CA ASP A 4 63.47 -2.69 54.44
C ASP A 4 63.29 -1.66 55.58
N THR A 5 62.02 -1.26 55.67
CA THR A 5 61.23 -0.70 56.77
C THR A 5 61.01 0.80 56.93
N ALA A 6 59.83 1.09 57.49
CA ALA A 6 58.90 2.16 57.17
C ALA A 6 58.39 2.92 58.42
N LEU A 7 57.89 4.16 58.19
CA LEU A 7 56.85 4.92 58.93
C LEU A 7 57.16 5.40 60.39
N PRO A 8 56.42 6.37 61.02
CA PRO A 8 55.09 6.95 60.68
C PRO A 8 54.87 8.49 60.87
N GLU A 9 53.64 8.96 60.55
CA GLU A 9 53.00 10.29 60.72
C GLU A 9 52.78 10.79 62.18
N PRO A 10 52.34 12.06 62.37
CA PRO A 10 50.93 12.27 62.80
C PRO A 10 50.19 13.54 62.26
N ASP A 11 48.99 13.31 61.72
CA ASP A 11 47.63 13.82 62.02
C ASP A 11 47.25 15.26 62.50
N GLN A 12 46.09 15.70 61.94
CA GLN A 12 45.01 16.67 62.29
C GLN A 12 45.13 18.21 62.16
N GLY A 13 44.18 18.80 61.41
CA GLY A 13 43.79 20.21 61.55
C GLY A 13 42.88 20.85 60.47
N GLN A 14 41.64 20.39 60.32
CA GLN A 14 40.41 21.10 59.88
C GLN A 14 40.44 22.21 58.80
N ALA A 15 39.72 21.97 57.69
CA ALA A 15 38.81 22.95 57.09
C ALA A 15 37.61 22.23 56.44
N GLN A 16 36.44 22.35 57.07
CA GLN A 16 35.16 21.85 56.56
C GLN A 16 34.71 22.70 55.37
N GLN A 17 34.47 22.07 54.22
CA GLN A 17 33.74 22.67 53.10
C GLN A 17 32.43 21.89 52.92
N GLU A 18 31.33 22.52 53.34
CA GLU A 18 29.96 22.03 53.14
C GLU A 18 29.69 21.84 51.64
N VAL A 19 29.51 20.59 51.21
CA VAL A 19 29.03 20.25 49.87
C VAL A 19 27.51 20.33 49.89
N GLY A 20 26.96 21.48 49.48
CA GLY A 20 25.53 21.61 49.15
C GLY A 20 25.15 20.69 47.98
N PRO A 21 23.86 20.28 47.87
CA PRO A 21 23.43 19.33 46.84
C PRO A 21 23.68 19.92 45.45
N ALA A 22 24.47 19.23 44.64
CA ALA A 22 24.79 19.63 43.28
C ALA A 22 23.50 19.84 42.46
N ALA A 23 23.20 21.10 42.13
CA ALA A 23 22.12 21.44 41.22
C ALA A 23 22.36 20.72 39.87
N PRO A 24 21.34 20.07 39.27
CA PRO A 24 21.53 19.34 38.03
C PRO A 24 21.96 20.30 36.92
N PRO A 25 22.88 19.91 36.02
CA PRO A 25 23.53 20.83 35.10
C PRO A 25 22.50 21.47 34.13
N LEU A 26 22.44 22.81 34.16
CA LEU A 26 21.56 23.68 33.36
C LEU A 26 21.53 23.33 31.86
N ARG A 27 22.64 22.86 31.29
CA ARG A 27 22.76 22.43 29.88
C ARG A 27 21.81 21.28 29.51
N ARG A 28 21.55 20.33 30.42
CA ARG A 28 20.64 19.20 30.16
C ARG A 28 19.18 19.63 30.13
N ARG A 29 18.81 20.61 30.98
CA ARG A 29 17.47 21.22 31.00
C ARG A 29 17.21 22.06 29.75
N TRP A 30 18.17 22.84 29.29
CA TRP A 30 18.01 23.70 28.11
C TRP A 30 17.80 22.89 26.81
N TRP A 31 18.58 21.82 26.62
CA TRP A 31 18.39 20.87 25.51
C TRP A 31 17.08 20.08 25.57
N SER A 32 16.54 19.82 26.77
CA SER A 32 15.23 19.18 26.91
C SER A 32 14.07 20.12 26.57
N ARG A 33 14.16 21.40 26.99
CA ARG A 33 13.14 22.42 26.72
C ARG A 33 13.06 22.79 25.24
N SER A 34 14.20 22.90 24.56
CA SER A 34 14.22 23.16 23.11
C SER A 34 13.61 22.00 22.30
N ARG A 35 13.86 20.75 22.69
CA ARG A 35 13.22 19.59 22.05
C ARG A 35 11.71 19.56 22.25
N VAL A 36 11.24 19.82 23.47
CA VAL A 36 9.79 19.89 23.76
C VAL A 36 9.15 21.01 22.95
N LEU A 37 9.79 22.17 22.85
CA LEU A 37 9.33 23.28 22.01
C LEU A 37 9.24 22.85 20.53
N TRP A 38 10.27 22.23 19.97
CA TRP A 38 10.25 21.78 18.56
C TRP A 38 9.20 20.69 18.29
N ILE A 39 8.98 19.77 19.24
CA ILE A 39 7.91 18.76 19.14
C ILE A 39 6.55 19.45 19.17
N ALA A 40 6.34 20.42 20.07
CA ALA A 40 5.10 21.16 20.16
C ALA A 40 4.85 21.98 18.87
N VAL A 41 5.87 22.64 18.33
CA VAL A 41 5.78 23.36 17.05
C VAL A 41 5.42 22.40 15.92
N ALA A 42 6.09 21.25 15.83
CA ALA A 42 5.79 20.24 14.80
C ALA A 42 4.34 19.74 14.92
N ALA A 43 3.88 19.44 16.15
CA ALA A 43 2.51 19.01 16.39
C ALA A 43 1.48 20.09 15.99
N VAL A 44 1.74 21.36 16.32
CA VAL A 44 0.89 22.48 15.93
C VAL A 44 0.85 22.65 14.41
N VAL A 45 1.99 22.56 13.74
CA VAL A 45 2.06 22.64 12.27
C VAL A 45 1.26 21.51 11.61
N VAL A 46 1.39 20.28 12.12
CA VAL A 46 0.62 19.13 11.61
C VAL A 46 -0.87 19.35 11.86
N MET A 47 -1.29 19.70 13.08
CA MET A 47 -2.71 19.93 13.40
C MET A 47 -3.31 21.08 12.59
N ALA A 48 -2.60 22.19 12.45
CA ALA A 48 -3.04 23.33 11.65
C ALA A 48 -3.14 22.97 10.16
N GLY A 49 -2.16 22.23 9.63
CA GLY A 49 -2.18 21.71 8.27
C GLY A 49 -3.36 20.78 8.02
N THR A 50 -3.59 19.81 8.92
CA THR A 50 -4.75 18.91 8.85
C THR A 50 -6.06 19.69 8.90
N ALA A 51 -6.21 20.64 9.82
CA ALA A 51 -7.41 21.47 9.91
C ALA A 51 -7.64 22.30 8.63
N LEU A 52 -6.58 22.85 8.04
CA LEU A 52 -6.66 23.60 6.78
C LEU A 52 -7.16 22.70 5.64
N VAL A 53 -6.66 21.46 5.56
CA VAL A 53 -7.09 20.46 4.57
C VAL A 53 -8.56 20.10 4.77
N LEU A 54 -8.98 19.82 6.00
CA LEU A 54 -10.36 19.43 6.30
C LEU A 54 -11.38 20.54 5.96
N VAL A 55 -10.95 21.81 5.94
CA VAL A 55 -11.80 22.95 5.58
C VAL A 55 -11.83 23.25 4.08
N GLN A 56 -10.96 22.64 3.28
CA GLN A 56 -10.96 22.84 1.83
C GLN A 56 -12.28 22.38 1.19
N PRO A 57 -12.74 23.06 0.12
CA PRO A 57 -13.82 22.55 -0.71
C PRO A 57 -13.40 21.21 -1.32
N ALA A 58 -14.37 20.35 -1.55
CA ALA A 58 -14.14 19.00 -2.03
C ALA A 58 -14.94 18.80 -3.33
N GLY A 59 -14.32 18.22 -4.37
CA GLY A 59 -14.94 18.05 -5.69
C GLY A 59 -15.99 16.93 -5.71
N ALA A 60 -16.76 16.81 -6.80
CA ALA A 60 -17.81 15.79 -6.89
C ALA A 60 -17.27 14.36 -6.65
N VAL A 61 -18.12 13.49 -6.09
CA VAL A 61 -17.79 12.11 -5.72
C VAL A 61 -18.65 11.14 -6.50
N ARG A 62 -18.22 9.90 -6.60
CA ARG A 62 -19.04 8.82 -7.12
C ARG A 62 -19.94 8.25 -6.01
N ALA A 63 -21.12 7.76 -6.39
CA ALA A 63 -22.07 7.09 -5.49
C ALA A 63 -21.46 5.83 -4.85
N ASP A 64 -22.15 5.21 -3.90
CA ASP A 64 -21.68 3.95 -3.31
C ASP A 64 -21.70 2.81 -4.32
N VAL A 65 -22.80 2.68 -5.06
CA VAL A 65 -22.97 1.76 -6.19
C VAL A 65 -22.80 2.49 -7.51
N THR A 66 -21.93 2.02 -8.40
CA THR A 66 -21.62 2.80 -9.61
C THR A 66 -21.45 2.02 -10.90
N GLU A 67 -21.13 2.74 -11.99
CA GLU A 67 -20.80 2.14 -13.27
C GLU A 67 -19.39 1.53 -13.21
N HIS A 68 -19.27 0.29 -13.64
CA HIS A 68 -18.02 -0.45 -13.74
C HIS A 68 -17.89 -0.93 -15.18
N PHE A 69 -16.81 -0.55 -15.85
CA PHE A 69 -16.61 -0.87 -17.26
C PHE A 69 -15.15 -1.19 -17.55
N ASP A 70 -14.93 -2.12 -18.46
CA ASP A 70 -13.63 -2.35 -19.10
C ASP A 70 -13.60 -1.57 -20.42
N LEU A 71 -12.43 -1.16 -20.93
CA LEU A 71 -12.34 -0.55 -22.26
C LEU A 71 -12.26 -1.67 -23.31
N ALA A 72 -13.29 -1.83 -24.13
CA ALA A 72 -13.37 -2.91 -25.13
C ALA A 72 -13.30 -2.40 -26.57
N THR A 73 -14.41 -1.86 -27.08
CA THR A 73 -14.52 -1.35 -28.45
C THR A 73 -14.95 0.12 -28.40
N PRO A 74 -14.26 1.02 -29.12
CA PRO A 74 -14.74 2.38 -29.22
C PRO A 74 -15.94 2.42 -30.17
N GLU A 75 -16.97 3.18 -29.80
CA GLU A 75 -18.08 3.56 -30.68
C GLU A 75 -17.54 4.25 -31.96
N PRO A 76 -18.34 4.33 -33.05
CA PRO A 76 -17.99 5.16 -34.19
C PRO A 76 -17.69 6.59 -33.74
N ALA A 77 -16.67 7.19 -34.35
CA ALA A 77 -16.29 8.56 -34.00
C ALA A 77 -17.44 9.53 -34.28
N ILE A 78 -17.61 10.52 -33.41
CA ILE A 78 -18.67 11.53 -33.55
C ILE A 78 -18.35 12.41 -34.77
N LEU A 79 -19.19 12.35 -35.81
CA LEU A 79 -18.97 13.11 -37.04
C LEU A 79 -19.67 14.48 -37.00
N PRO A 80 -19.14 15.49 -37.71
CA PRO A 80 -19.79 16.80 -37.79
C PRO A 80 -21.19 16.70 -38.39
N GLY A 81 -22.20 17.21 -37.67
CA GLY A 81 -23.60 17.16 -38.09
C GLY A 81 -24.30 15.82 -37.82
N GLU A 82 -23.61 14.86 -37.20
CA GLU A 82 -24.16 13.56 -36.78
C GLU A 82 -24.05 13.43 -35.25
N PRO A 83 -24.95 14.07 -34.49
CA PRO A 83 -24.95 13.96 -33.04
C PRO A 83 -25.22 12.51 -32.61
N GLN A 84 -24.54 12.07 -31.55
CA GLN A 84 -24.79 10.76 -30.93
C GLN A 84 -25.56 10.95 -29.62
N GLU A 85 -26.54 10.08 -29.39
CA GLU A 85 -27.41 10.11 -28.21
C GLU A 85 -27.12 8.91 -27.31
N PHE A 86 -27.00 9.17 -26.02
CA PHE A 86 -26.71 8.20 -24.98
C PHE A 86 -27.68 8.38 -23.81
N THR A 87 -27.82 7.36 -22.97
CA THR A 87 -28.61 7.45 -21.74
C THR A 87 -27.72 7.31 -20.52
N VAL A 88 -27.79 8.28 -19.61
CA VAL A 88 -27.04 8.26 -18.34
C VAL A 88 -28.01 8.15 -17.18
N ARG A 89 -27.80 7.18 -16.30
CA ARG A 89 -28.64 6.97 -15.12
C ARG A 89 -27.94 7.46 -13.86
N ALA A 90 -28.57 8.39 -13.14
CA ALA A 90 -28.10 8.81 -11.84
C ALA A 90 -28.33 7.70 -10.79
N ARG A 91 -27.27 7.41 -10.03
CA ARG A 91 -27.16 6.43 -8.96
C ARG A 91 -27.41 7.03 -7.58
N ASP A 92 -27.30 8.35 -7.47
CA ASP A 92 -27.48 9.09 -6.22
C ASP A 92 -28.11 10.46 -6.50
N ASP A 93 -28.49 11.15 -5.44
CA ASP A 93 -29.01 12.51 -5.47
C ASP A 93 -27.88 13.52 -5.67
N ARG A 94 -28.24 14.74 -6.08
CA ARG A 94 -27.30 15.84 -6.33
C ARG A 94 -26.30 15.56 -7.45
N LEU A 95 -26.74 14.93 -8.56
CA LEU A 95 -25.93 14.79 -9.77
C LEU A 95 -25.43 16.16 -10.22
N SER A 96 -24.12 16.30 -10.40
CA SER A 96 -23.48 17.59 -10.72
C SER A 96 -22.46 17.51 -11.85
N GLU A 97 -22.02 16.31 -12.21
CA GLU A 97 -20.94 16.11 -13.16
C GLU A 97 -21.07 14.78 -13.91
N ILE A 98 -20.75 14.80 -15.21
CA ILE A 98 -20.64 13.60 -16.05
C ILE A 98 -19.24 13.58 -16.67
N ARG A 99 -18.56 12.45 -16.51
CA ARG A 99 -17.29 12.16 -17.16
C ARG A 99 -17.45 11.05 -18.19
N ALA A 100 -16.57 11.03 -19.18
CA ALA A 100 -16.49 9.96 -20.17
C ALA A 100 -15.03 9.54 -20.36
N VAL A 101 -14.80 8.31 -20.83
CA VAL A 101 -13.52 7.90 -21.39
C VAL A 101 -13.62 7.97 -22.91
N LEU A 102 -12.78 8.80 -23.50
CA LEU A 102 -12.85 9.11 -24.92
C LEU A 102 -11.56 8.67 -25.62
N ALA A 103 -11.71 8.01 -26.77
CA ALA A 103 -10.60 7.78 -27.70
C ALA A 103 -10.43 9.04 -28.53
N THR A 104 -9.32 9.74 -28.33
CA THR A 104 -8.93 10.95 -29.07
C THR A 104 -7.84 10.66 -30.11
N TYR A 105 -7.48 9.38 -30.27
CA TYR A 105 -6.48 8.89 -31.21
C TYR A 105 -5.15 9.61 -31.04
N GLN A 106 -4.66 9.64 -29.79
CA GLN A 106 -3.39 10.28 -29.41
C GLN A 106 -3.32 11.79 -29.74
N GLY A 107 -4.43 12.51 -29.57
CA GLY A 107 -4.48 13.96 -29.75
C GLY A 107 -4.44 14.42 -31.21
N THR A 108 -4.76 13.54 -32.16
CA THR A 108 -4.78 13.87 -33.59
C THR A 108 -6.04 14.63 -34.03
N ILE A 109 -7.05 14.68 -33.16
CA ILE A 109 -8.33 15.35 -33.42
C ILE A 109 -8.34 16.80 -32.94
N SER A 110 -8.91 17.68 -33.76
CA SER A 110 -9.16 19.09 -33.43
C SER A 110 -10.65 19.38 -33.57
N CYS A 111 -11.33 19.43 -32.43
CA CYS A 111 -12.74 19.71 -32.33
C CYS A 111 -13.09 20.46 -31.06
N ASP A 112 -14.28 21.03 -31.03
CA ASP A 112 -14.99 21.35 -29.80
C ASP A 112 -16.12 20.35 -29.65
N LEU A 113 -16.02 19.49 -28.63
CA LEU A 113 -17.03 18.50 -28.28
C LEU A 113 -18.08 19.19 -27.40
N ARG A 114 -19.28 19.38 -27.92
CA ARG A 114 -20.43 19.85 -27.14
C ARG A 114 -21.18 18.65 -26.57
N ALA A 115 -21.41 18.70 -25.27
CA ALA A 115 -22.25 17.76 -24.56
C ALA A 115 -23.52 18.48 -24.10
N THR A 116 -24.68 17.85 -24.25
CA THR A 116 -25.97 18.39 -23.81
C THR A 116 -26.71 17.32 -23.01
N LEU A 117 -27.05 17.63 -21.77
CA LEU A 117 -27.86 16.77 -20.91
C LEU A 117 -29.31 17.24 -20.90
N ARG A 118 -30.25 16.32 -21.09
CA ARG A 118 -31.69 16.58 -21.11
C ARG A 118 -32.44 15.66 -20.16
N ASP A 119 -33.50 16.20 -19.58
CA ASP A 119 -34.55 15.46 -18.89
C ASP A 119 -35.83 15.60 -19.73
N GLY A 120 -36.11 14.58 -20.53
CA GLY A 120 -37.14 14.63 -21.57
C GLY A 120 -36.93 15.81 -22.52
N SER A 121 -37.87 16.77 -22.53
CA SER A 121 -37.78 17.95 -23.39
C SER A 121 -36.96 19.10 -22.80
N GLN A 122 -36.59 19.03 -21.52
CA GLN A 122 -35.90 20.12 -20.83
C GLN A 122 -34.38 19.93 -20.93
N THR A 123 -33.68 20.94 -21.44
CA THR A 123 -32.22 21.00 -21.35
C THR A 123 -31.82 21.31 -19.91
N VAL A 124 -31.10 20.38 -19.29
CA VAL A 124 -30.56 20.51 -17.93
C VAL A 124 -29.24 21.27 -17.97
N ALA A 125 -28.32 20.86 -18.84
CA ALA A 125 -27.00 21.45 -18.95
C ALA A 125 -26.45 21.33 -20.38
N THR A 126 -25.61 22.29 -20.77
CA THR A 126 -24.83 22.23 -22.00
C THR A 126 -23.42 22.71 -21.71
N GLY A 127 -22.44 21.94 -22.15
CA GLY A 127 -21.02 22.24 -21.98
C GLY A 127 -20.26 21.98 -23.27
N THR A 128 -19.07 22.56 -23.40
CA THR A 128 -18.22 22.35 -24.57
C THR A 128 -16.78 22.19 -24.11
N VAL A 129 -16.14 21.12 -24.57
CA VAL A 129 -14.76 20.77 -24.23
C VAL A 129 -13.92 20.73 -25.50
N PRO A 130 -12.80 21.49 -25.57
CA PRO A 130 -11.90 21.39 -26.71
C PRO A 130 -11.21 20.03 -26.71
N CYS A 131 -11.27 19.31 -27.83
CA CYS A 131 -10.76 17.95 -27.97
C CYS A 131 -9.24 17.87 -27.76
N GLY A 132 -8.49 18.94 -28.04
CA GLY A 132 -7.06 19.01 -27.72
C GLY A 132 -6.75 19.01 -26.22
N GLY A 133 -7.75 19.25 -25.36
CA GLY A 133 -7.65 19.16 -23.91
C GLY A 133 -8.15 17.82 -23.33
N ILE A 134 -8.56 16.87 -24.18
CA ILE A 134 -9.07 15.56 -23.76
C ILE A 134 -7.92 14.55 -23.84
N PRO A 135 -7.37 14.09 -22.71
CA PRO A 135 -6.37 13.02 -22.71
C PRO A 135 -6.96 11.71 -23.27
N ASP A 136 -6.15 11.00 -24.06
CA ASP A 136 -6.58 9.76 -24.73
C ASP A 136 -6.79 8.64 -23.71
N ASN A 137 -7.98 8.03 -23.71
CA ASN A 137 -8.35 6.91 -22.83
C ASN A 137 -8.32 7.23 -21.32
N GLU A 138 -8.38 8.52 -20.97
CA GLU A 138 -8.45 8.97 -19.59
C GLU A 138 -9.83 9.58 -19.26
N PRO A 139 -10.38 9.31 -18.06
CA PRO A 139 -11.61 9.92 -17.58
C PRO A 139 -11.57 11.45 -17.64
N THR A 140 -12.44 12.03 -18.45
CA THR A 140 -12.50 13.48 -18.66
C THR A 140 -13.90 14.00 -18.38
N THR A 141 -13.98 15.12 -17.67
CA THR A 141 -15.24 15.83 -17.43
C THR A 141 -15.77 16.41 -18.74
N ILE A 142 -16.90 15.90 -19.20
CA ILE A 142 -17.59 16.39 -20.40
C ILE A 142 -18.72 17.38 -20.06
N LEU A 143 -19.28 17.26 -18.85
CA LEU A 143 -20.29 18.17 -18.31
C LEU A 143 -20.09 18.38 -16.82
N ALA A 144 -20.17 19.63 -16.39
CA ALA A 144 -20.32 20.03 -15.00
C ALA A 144 -21.43 21.09 -14.91
N PHE A 145 -22.31 20.97 -13.93
CA PHE A 145 -23.52 21.79 -13.80
C PHE A 145 -23.93 21.92 -12.33
N ASP A 146 -24.90 22.81 -12.06
CA ASP A 146 -25.45 22.97 -10.72
C ASP A 146 -26.14 21.66 -10.27
N PRO A 147 -25.94 21.21 -9.02
CA PRO A 147 -26.44 19.91 -8.56
C PRO A 147 -27.95 19.75 -8.72
N ILE A 148 -28.39 18.60 -9.24
CA ILE A 148 -29.80 18.23 -9.39
C ILE A 148 -30.21 17.45 -8.12
N GLU A 149 -30.95 18.09 -7.21
CA GLU A 149 -31.23 17.52 -5.87
C GLU A 149 -31.83 16.11 -5.92
N ASP A 150 -32.96 15.90 -6.60
CA ASP A 150 -33.70 14.61 -6.60
C ASP A 150 -33.33 13.70 -7.78
N SER A 151 -32.04 13.60 -8.12
CA SER A 151 -31.59 12.85 -9.30
C SER A 151 -31.57 11.33 -9.13
N ALA A 152 -31.62 10.79 -7.92
CA ALA A 152 -31.40 9.36 -7.69
C ALA A 152 -32.38 8.49 -8.48
N GLY A 153 -31.82 7.54 -9.24
CA GLY A 153 -32.57 6.58 -10.04
C GLY A 153 -33.13 7.12 -11.36
N GLN A 154 -33.05 8.44 -11.61
CA GLN A 154 -33.50 9.07 -12.86
C GLN A 154 -32.55 8.80 -14.02
N SER A 155 -33.08 8.79 -15.24
CA SER A 155 -32.32 8.67 -16.48
C SER A 155 -32.38 9.97 -17.26
N TYR A 156 -31.25 10.37 -17.83
CA TYR A 156 -31.08 11.59 -18.61
C TYR A 156 -30.56 11.24 -20.00
N ASP A 157 -31.00 12.00 -21.00
CA ASP A 157 -30.52 11.88 -22.37
C ASP A 157 -29.28 12.76 -22.54
N LEU A 158 -28.17 12.16 -22.93
CA LEU A 158 -26.90 12.83 -23.18
C LEU A 158 -26.63 12.85 -24.68
N THR A 159 -26.60 14.03 -25.27
CA THR A 159 -26.22 14.22 -26.67
C THR A 159 -24.79 14.73 -26.76
N LEU A 160 -23.96 14.07 -27.57
CA LEU A 160 -22.61 14.54 -27.92
C LEU A 160 -22.58 14.96 -29.39
N GLU A 161 -22.04 16.15 -29.66
CA GLU A 161 -21.90 16.69 -31.01
C GLU A 161 -20.57 17.46 -31.17
N VAL A 162 -20.02 17.51 -32.37
CA VAL A 162 -18.79 18.28 -32.67
C VAL A 162 -19.08 19.50 -33.54
N THR A 163 -18.27 20.55 -33.39
CA THR A 163 -18.49 21.81 -34.11
C THR A 163 -18.30 21.71 -35.64
N PRO A 164 -19.03 22.53 -36.41
CA PRO A 164 -18.82 22.64 -37.86
C PRO A 164 -17.42 23.18 -38.16
N GLY A 165 -16.52 22.32 -38.64
CA GLY A 165 -15.11 22.67 -38.91
C GLY A 165 -14.12 21.55 -38.58
N SER A 166 -14.55 20.56 -37.79
CA SER A 166 -13.78 19.36 -37.49
C SER A 166 -13.93 18.30 -38.59
N VAL A 167 -12.94 17.40 -38.73
CA VAL A 167 -13.01 16.26 -39.66
C VAL A 167 -13.59 15.03 -38.97
N VAL A 168 -13.23 14.81 -37.71
CA VAL A 168 -13.67 13.68 -36.89
C VAL A 168 -13.58 14.06 -35.41
N GLY A 169 -14.57 13.67 -34.62
CA GLY A 169 -14.60 13.80 -33.17
C GLY A 169 -13.94 12.62 -32.45
N PRO A 170 -13.96 12.62 -31.11
CA PRO A 170 -13.57 11.44 -30.35
C PRO A 170 -14.62 10.33 -30.48
N SER A 171 -14.23 9.12 -30.10
CA SER A 171 -15.15 8.00 -29.86
C SER A 171 -15.37 7.79 -28.37
N VAL A 172 -16.60 7.45 -27.98
CA VAL A 172 -16.89 6.97 -26.63
C VAL A 172 -16.45 5.50 -26.53
N TRP A 173 -15.79 5.12 -25.44
CA TRP A 173 -15.51 3.69 -25.22
C TRP A 173 -16.75 2.95 -24.74
N GLU A 174 -16.97 1.77 -25.30
CA GLU A 174 -17.94 0.79 -24.83
C GLU A 174 -17.21 -0.33 -24.07
N SER A 175 -17.87 -0.89 -23.07
CA SER A 175 -17.41 -2.08 -22.37
C SER A 175 -17.79 -3.39 -23.04
N THR A 176 -17.13 -4.46 -22.62
CA THR A 176 -17.46 -5.84 -23.02
C THR A 176 -18.91 -6.25 -22.69
N ARG A 177 -19.60 -5.49 -21.83
CA ARG A 177 -20.99 -5.71 -21.39
C ARG A 177 -21.98 -4.75 -22.07
N GLY A 178 -21.55 -3.97 -23.06
CA GLY A 178 -22.40 -3.00 -23.76
C GLY A 178 -22.80 -1.79 -22.92
N THR A 179 -21.98 -1.47 -21.91
CA THR A 179 -22.13 -0.24 -21.10
C THR A 179 -21.17 0.81 -21.61
N ASP A 180 -21.69 1.99 -21.96
CA ASP A 180 -20.90 3.15 -22.33
C ASP A 180 -20.06 3.66 -21.15
N SER A 181 -18.85 4.16 -21.44
CA SER A 181 -17.87 4.64 -20.46
C SER A 181 -18.21 5.98 -19.81
N PHE A 182 -19.49 6.24 -19.53
CA PHE A 182 -19.96 7.40 -18.78
C PHE A 182 -19.91 7.13 -17.28
N MET A 183 -19.47 8.15 -16.54
CA MET A 183 -19.39 8.13 -15.09
C MET A 183 -20.16 9.31 -14.52
N THR A 184 -21.07 9.01 -13.60
CA THR A 184 -21.84 10.02 -12.89
C THR A 184 -21.16 10.42 -11.59
N TYR A 185 -21.18 11.72 -11.31
CA TYR A 185 -20.57 12.33 -10.13
C TYR A 185 -21.54 13.29 -9.45
N TYR A 186 -21.54 13.25 -8.13
CA TYR A 186 -22.52 13.88 -7.25
C TYR A 186 -21.82 14.89 -6.36
N ASP A 187 -22.45 16.04 -6.15
CA ASP A 187 -21.98 17.00 -5.17
C ASP A 187 -22.57 16.63 -3.81
N PRO A 188 -21.81 16.09 -2.85
CA PRO A 188 -22.35 15.77 -1.54
C PRO A 188 -22.68 17.02 -0.71
N GLY A 189 -22.30 18.21 -1.19
CA GLY A 189 -22.29 19.45 -0.43
C GLY A 189 -21.20 19.44 0.65
N ARG A 190 -20.52 20.58 0.84
CA ARG A 190 -19.58 20.88 1.95
C ARG A 190 -18.10 20.47 1.76
N ARG A 191 -17.34 20.51 2.86
CA ARG A 191 -15.86 20.50 2.96
C ARG A 191 -15.32 19.07 3.03
N ILE A 192 -14.00 18.88 2.86
CA ILE A 192 -13.36 17.56 3.01
C ILE A 192 -13.70 16.89 4.34
N GLY A 193 -13.79 17.66 5.43
CA GLY A 193 -14.12 17.14 6.76
C GLY A 193 -15.50 16.47 6.85
N ASP A 194 -16.47 16.92 6.07
CA ASP A 194 -17.81 16.33 6.04
C ASP A 194 -17.81 14.94 5.39
N ARG A 195 -16.76 14.60 4.62
CA ARG A 195 -16.59 13.29 3.97
C ARG A 195 -15.90 12.25 4.84
N VAL A 196 -15.40 12.65 6.01
CA VAL A 196 -14.71 11.71 6.89
C VAL A 196 -15.65 10.58 7.31
N ALA A 197 -16.92 10.89 7.60
CA ALA A 197 -17.92 9.87 7.88
C ALA A 197 -18.12 8.91 6.70
N LEU A 198 -18.40 9.43 5.50
CA LEU A 198 -18.56 8.63 4.28
C LEU A 198 -17.35 7.72 4.02
N VAL A 199 -16.12 8.25 4.16
CA VAL A 199 -14.90 7.48 3.96
C VAL A 199 -14.77 6.39 5.03
N LEU A 200 -15.06 6.69 6.29
CA LEU A 200 -15.02 5.70 7.36
C LEU A 200 -16.08 4.62 7.18
N ASP A 201 -17.28 4.97 6.72
CA ASP A 201 -18.35 4.00 6.45
C ASP A 201 -17.96 3.06 5.31
N ARG A 202 -17.48 3.60 4.18
CA ARG A 202 -16.95 2.80 3.05
C ARG A 202 -15.75 1.93 3.45
N MET A 203 -14.92 2.40 4.38
CA MET A 203 -13.82 1.62 4.93
C MET A 203 -14.28 0.56 5.93
N GLY A 204 -15.50 0.67 6.47
CA GLY A 204 -16.12 -0.39 7.26
C GLY A 204 -16.65 -1.53 6.40
N ASP A 205 -17.10 -1.21 5.18
CA ASP A 205 -17.51 -2.21 4.21
C ASP A 205 -16.35 -3.12 3.83
N TYR A 206 -16.61 -4.43 3.82
CA TYR A 206 -15.62 -5.47 3.54
C TYR A 206 -14.41 -5.52 4.49
N ALA A 207 -14.39 -4.74 5.57
CA ALA A 207 -13.22 -4.68 6.45
C ALA A 207 -13.19 -5.78 7.50
N ALA A 208 -12.00 -6.37 7.67
CA ALA A 208 -11.70 -7.18 8.84
C ALA A 208 -11.85 -6.37 10.14
N PRO A 209 -11.92 -7.05 11.31
CA PRO A 209 -12.03 -6.39 12.61
C PRO A 209 -10.97 -5.31 12.89
N TRP A 210 -9.76 -5.45 12.32
CA TRP A 210 -8.67 -4.45 12.46
C TRP A 210 -8.76 -3.29 11.46
N GLY A 211 -9.58 -3.42 10.41
CA GLY A 211 -9.88 -2.37 9.42
C GLY A 211 -11.09 -1.51 9.79
N ALA A 212 -11.89 -1.93 10.78
CA ALA A 212 -13.03 -1.14 11.26
C ALA A 212 -12.59 0.28 11.69
N PRO A 213 -13.43 1.33 11.50
CA PRO A 213 -13.08 2.72 11.80
C PRO A 213 -12.47 2.95 13.19
N GLY A 214 -13.04 2.32 14.22
CA GLY A 214 -12.53 2.40 15.59
C GLY A 214 -11.15 1.74 15.77
N ALA A 215 -10.91 0.62 15.08
CA ALA A 215 -9.62 -0.06 15.10
C ALA A 215 -8.55 0.75 14.36
N LEU A 216 -8.88 1.36 13.23
CA LEU A 216 -7.97 2.25 12.50
C LEU A 216 -7.62 3.50 13.31
N ALA A 217 -8.58 4.09 14.02
CA ALA A 217 -8.31 5.19 14.94
C ALA A 217 -7.33 4.77 16.04
N LEU A 218 -7.52 3.59 16.64
CA LEU A 218 -6.60 3.03 17.63
C LEU A 218 -5.20 2.78 17.05
N LEU A 219 -5.12 2.21 15.85
CA LEU A 219 -3.86 1.98 15.13
C LEU A 219 -3.12 3.30 14.88
N CYS A 220 -3.80 4.34 14.42
CA CYS A 220 -3.23 5.68 14.27
C CYS A 220 -2.66 6.23 15.60
N LEU A 221 -3.40 6.05 16.71
CA LEU A 221 -2.91 6.45 18.05
C LEU A 221 -1.65 5.66 18.45
N VAL A 222 -1.60 4.36 18.17
CA VAL A 222 -0.41 3.51 18.41
C VAL A 222 0.77 3.97 17.58
N ALA A 223 0.58 4.31 16.30
CA ALA A 223 1.64 4.85 15.44
C ALA A 223 2.19 6.18 15.96
N VAL A 224 1.32 7.10 16.39
CA VAL A 224 1.72 8.37 17.01
C VAL A 224 2.48 8.13 18.31
N GLY A 225 2.02 7.20 19.14
CA GLY A 225 2.70 6.79 20.37
C GLY A 225 4.08 6.19 20.11
N ALA A 226 4.22 5.35 19.08
CA ALA A 226 5.49 4.77 18.65
C ALA A 226 6.45 5.86 18.15
N LEU A 227 5.97 6.83 17.36
CA LEU A 227 6.78 7.97 16.92
C LEU A 227 7.25 8.82 18.12
N GLY A 228 6.36 9.07 19.08
CA GLY A 228 6.69 9.73 20.34
C GLY A 228 7.76 8.97 21.14
N LEU A 229 7.64 7.64 21.21
CA LEU A 229 8.61 6.76 21.88
C LEU A 229 9.98 6.79 21.18
N LEU A 230 10.00 6.78 19.84
CA LEU A 230 11.22 6.86 19.04
C LEU A 230 12.02 8.13 19.34
N VAL A 231 11.33 9.28 19.45
CA VAL A 231 11.93 10.58 19.75
C VAL A 231 12.32 10.69 21.24
N ALA A 232 11.45 10.29 22.15
CA ALA A 232 11.66 10.48 23.59
C ALA A 232 12.65 9.47 24.19
N ARG A 233 12.67 8.23 23.69
CA ARG A 233 13.41 7.11 24.27
C ARG A 233 14.10 6.27 23.17
N PRO A 234 15.19 6.77 22.55
CA PRO A 234 15.84 6.12 21.41
C PRO A 234 16.39 4.70 21.70
N ARG A 235 16.55 4.31 22.97
CA ARG A 235 16.87 2.93 23.35
C ARG A 235 15.79 1.92 22.96
N TRP A 236 14.54 2.37 22.84
CA TRP A 236 13.40 1.59 22.35
C TRP A 236 13.14 1.83 20.86
N GLY A 237 14.09 2.45 20.15
CA GLY A 237 13.89 2.86 18.75
C GLY A 237 13.53 1.72 17.81
N LEU A 238 14.15 0.54 17.97
CA LEU A 238 13.79 -0.64 17.18
C LEU A 238 12.34 -1.05 17.42
N VAL A 239 11.90 -1.15 18.68
CA VAL A 239 10.53 -1.54 19.02
C VAL A 239 9.54 -0.53 18.46
N ALA A 240 9.81 0.77 18.62
CA ALA A 240 8.99 1.83 18.04
C ALA A 240 8.88 1.71 16.52
N LEU A 241 9.98 1.45 15.81
CA LEU A 241 9.98 1.31 14.36
C LEU A 241 9.25 0.05 13.89
N VAL A 242 9.45 -1.08 14.57
CA VAL A 242 8.74 -2.33 14.28
C VAL A 242 7.24 -2.15 14.46
N VAL A 243 6.81 -1.57 15.58
CA VAL A 243 5.39 -1.26 15.84
C VAL A 243 4.84 -0.33 14.77
N MET A 244 5.56 0.75 14.45
CA MET A 244 5.13 1.71 13.42
C MET A 244 4.97 1.05 12.05
N VAL A 245 5.91 0.21 11.63
CA VAL A 245 5.85 -0.49 10.33
C VAL A 245 4.72 -1.52 10.32
N LEU A 246 4.53 -2.26 11.41
CA LEU A 246 3.45 -3.23 11.53
C LEU A 246 2.09 -2.55 11.46
N VAL A 247 1.88 -1.50 12.27
CA VAL A 247 0.65 -0.71 12.24
C VAL A 247 0.39 -0.15 10.85
N ARG A 248 1.41 0.43 10.21
CA ARG A 248 1.29 0.96 8.85
C ARG A 248 0.91 -0.14 7.84
N GLY A 249 1.52 -1.32 7.95
CA GLY A 249 1.20 -2.48 7.11
C GLY A 249 -0.26 -2.92 7.28
N VAL A 250 -0.73 -3.02 8.52
CA VAL A 250 -2.13 -3.36 8.83
C VAL A 250 -3.11 -2.30 8.32
N VAL A 251 -2.79 -1.02 8.49
CA VAL A 251 -3.63 0.08 7.97
C VAL A 251 -3.73 0.01 6.44
N TRP A 252 -2.62 -0.16 5.73
CA TRP A 252 -2.66 -0.29 4.26
C TRP A 252 -3.33 -1.58 3.81
N ALA A 253 -3.14 -2.69 4.53
CA ALA A 253 -3.81 -3.96 4.24
C ALA A 253 -5.33 -3.87 4.35
N ALA A 254 -5.85 -2.98 5.19
CA ALA A 254 -7.28 -2.68 5.28
C ALA A 254 -7.76 -1.66 4.22
N LEU A 255 -6.92 -0.68 3.88
CA LEU A 255 -7.30 0.41 2.97
C LEU A 255 -7.30 0.01 1.49
N ILE A 256 -6.40 -0.89 1.08
CA ILE A 256 -6.36 -1.38 -0.30
C ILE A 256 -7.52 -2.36 -0.44
N PRO A 257 -8.46 -2.19 -1.39
CA PRO A 257 -9.50 -3.19 -1.59
C PRO A 257 -8.91 -4.58 -1.86
N PRO A 258 -9.52 -5.67 -1.35
CA PRO A 258 -9.05 -7.03 -1.60
C PRO A 258 -8.81 -7.30 -3.09
N LEU A 259 -7.71 -8.00 -3.41
CA LEU A 259 -7.31 -8.40 -4.76
C LEU A 259 -6.88 -7.27 -5.72
N GLN A 260 -6.92 -5.99 -5.30
CA GLN A 260 -6.46 -4.85 -6.11
C GLN A 260 -4.96 -4.57 -6.02
N GLY A 261 -4.22 -5.29 -5.16
CA GLY A 261 -2.76 -5.24 -5.19
C GLY A 261 -2.21 -5.75 -6.52
N MET A 262 -1.02 -5.27 -6.90
CA MET A 262 -0.36 -5.72 -8.13
C MET A 262 -0.15 -7.25 -8.10
N ASP A 263 -0.72 -7.94 -9.11
CA ASP A 263 -0.73 -9.40 -9.25
C ASP A 263 -1.25 -10.17 -8.02
N GLU A 264 -2.00 -9.51 -7.13
CA GLU A 264 -2.37 -10.05 -5.83
C GLU A 264 -3.25 -11.30 -5.95
N GLY A 265 -4.20 -11.30 -6.88
CA GLY A 265 -5.02 -12.48 -7.18
C GLY A 265 -4.20 -13.69 -7.62
N ALA A 266 -3.17 -13.50 -8.45
CA ALA A 266 -2.30 -14.60 -8.86
C ALA A 266 -1.54 -15.21 -7.68
N HIS A 267 -1.04 -14.38 -6.77
CA HIS A 267 -0.35 -14.85 -5.57
C HIS A 267 -1.28 -15.48 -4.55
N PHE A 268 -2.48 -14.92 -4.35
CA PHE A 268 -3.48 -15.46 -3.43
C PHE A 268 -3.99 -16.83 -3.92
N ALA A 269 -4.18 -17.04 -5.21
CA ALA A 269 -4.59 -18.33 -5.77
C ALA A 269 -3.63 -19.47 -5.39
N ASN A 270 -2.32 -19.21 -5.38
CA ASN A 270 -1.34 -20.19 -4.88
C ASN A 270 -1.49 -20.47 -3.38
N VAL A 271 -1.82 -19.45 -2.58
CA VAL A 271 -2.04 -19.61 -1.14
C VAL A 271 -3.27 -20.46 -0.88
N GLN A 272 -4.40 -20.13 -1.52
CA GLN A 272 -5.66 -20.88 -1.44
C GLN A 272 -5.42 -22.34 -1.84
N TYR A 273 -4.81 -22.58 -3.01
CA TYR A 273 -4.57 -23.93 -3.48
C TYR A 273 -3.70 -24.75 -2.51
N ILE A 274 -2.64 -24.18 -1.93
CA ILE A 274 -1.82 -24.90 -0.94
C ILE A 274 -2.63 -25.20 0.33
N ALA A 275 -3.49 -24.28 0.75
CA ALA A 275 -4.33 -24.43 1.95
C ALA A 275 -5.42 -25.49 1.77
N GLU A 276 -6.14 -25.45 0.66
CA GLU A 276 -7.28 -26.33 0.34
C GLU A 276 -6.82 -27.74 -0.05
N GLU A 277 -5.79 -27.83 -0.89
CA GLU A 277 -5.39 -29.11 -1.48
C GLU A 277 -4.22 -29.78 -0.75
N GLY A 278 -3.51 -29.05 0.12
CA GLY A 278 -2.33 -29.54 0.82
C GLY A 278 -1.15 -29.91 -0.11
N ARG A 279 -1.17 -29.46 -1.37
CA ARG A 279 -0.15 -29.76 -2.40
C ARG A 279 0.46 -28.49 -2.98
N LEU A 280 1.62 -28.61 -3.60
CA LEU A 280 2.28 -27.49 -4.26
C LEU A 280 1.69 -27.24 -5.66
N PRO A 281 1.52 -25.97 -6.09
CA PRO A 281 1.11 -25.64 -7.45
C PRO A 281 2.09 -26.20 -8.49
N VAL A 282 1.56 -26.66 -9.62
CA VAL A 282 2.36 -27.20 -10.73
C VAL A 282 1.96 -26.47 -12.00
N TRP A 283 2.74 -25.46 -12.38
CA TRP A 283 2.43 -24.55 -13.49
C TRP A 283 2.29 -25.24 -14.86
N ASN A 284 2.85 -26.44 -15.04
CA ASN A 284 2.84 -27.21 -16.28
C ASN A 284 2.10 -28.54 -16.17
N THR A 285 1.13 -28.64 -15.25
CA THR A 285 0.27 -29.83 -15.18
C THR A 285 -0.51 -30.01 -16.48
N THR A 286 -0.76 -31.27 -16.83
CA THR A 286 -1.63 -31.64 -17.95
C THR A 286 -3.07 -31.90 -17.51
N GLU A 287 -3.31 -31.90 -16.20
CA GLU A 287 -4.64 -32.08 -15.60
C GLU A 287 -5.32 -30.72 -15.49
N HIS A 288 -6.29 -30.47 -16.38
CA HIS A 288 -7.10 -29.26 -16.39
C HIS A 288 -8.55 -29.62 -16.07
N ARG A 289 -8.84 -29.82 -14.78
CA ARG A 289 -10.18 -30.17 -14.31
C ARG A 289 -10.99 -28.91 -14.00
N TYR A 290 -10.31 -27.88 -13.51
CA TYR A 290 -10.88 -26.59 -13.10
C TYR A 290 -10.22 -25.46 -13.89
N GLY A 291 -10.23 -24.25 -13.33
CA GLY A 291 -9.51 -23.10 -13.84
C GLY A 291 -8.22 -22.82 -13.06
N ALA A 292 -7.47 -21.83 -13.54
CA ALA A 292 -6.31 -21.26 -12.85
C ALA A 292 -6.68 -20.56 -11.53
N TYR A 293 -7.91 -20.07 -11.43
CA TYR A 293 -8.52 -19.45 -10.27
C TYR A 293 -9.75 -20.26 -9.87
N SER A 294 -10.05 -20.31 -8.58
CA SER A 294 -11.28 -20.93 -8.07
C SER A 294 -12.51 -20.07 -8.39
N GLU A 295 -13.69 -20.67 -8.25
CA GLU A 295 -14.96 -19.95 -8.44
C GLU A 295 -15.11 -18.85 -7.38
N SER A 296 -14.74 -19.13 -6.12
CA SER A 296 -14.79 -18.16 -5.01
C SER A 296 -13.94 -16.91 -5.34
N MET A 297 -12.73 -17.12 -5.87
CA MET A 297 -11.88 -16.03 -6.33
C MET A 297 -12.50 -15.26 -7.50
N GLY A 298 -13.17 -15.94 -8.42
CA GLY A 298 -13.90 -15.31 -9.52
C GLY A 298 -14.98 -14.36 -9.02
N VAL A 299 -15.81 -14.83 -8.08
CA VAL A 299 -16.86 -14.03 -7.43
C VAL A 299 -16.29 -12.80 -6.73
N ALA A 300 -15.26 -12.98 -5.89
CA ALA A 300 -14.63 -11.87 -5.19
C ALA A 300 -13.96 -10.87 -6.13
N THR A 301 -13.29 -11.34 -7.19
CA THR A 301 -12.65 -10.49 -8.20
C THR A 301 -13.68 -9.63 -8.93
N GLU A 302 -14.83 -10.21 -9.29
CA GLU A 302 -15.93 -9.49 -9.94
C GLU A 302 -16.55 -8.44 -9.03
N ALA A 303 -16.87 -8.79 -7.77
CA ALA A 303 -17.47 -7.85 -6.81
C ALA A 303 -16.52 -6.70 -6.40
N MET A 304 -15.20 -6.94 -6.42
CA MET A 304 -14.19 -5.91 -6.16
C MET A 304 -13.85 -5.08 -7.41
N HIS A 305 -14.44 -5.41 -8.56
CA HIS A 305 -14.24 -4.75 -9.86
C HIS A 305 -12.76 -4.60 -10.25
N VAL A 306 -11.94 -5.61 -9.97
CA VAL A 306 -10.47 -5.56 -10.11
C VAL A 306 -10.03 -5.26 -11.55
N SER A 307 -10.79 -5.72 -12.56
CA SER A 307 -10.46 -5.55 -13.97
C SER A 307 -11.00 -4.26 -14.60
N SER A 308 -11.85 -3.52 -13.88
CA SER A 308 -12.51 -2.33 -14.43
C SER A 308 -11.53 -1.19 -14.68
N HIS A 309 -11.89 -0.29 -15.59
CA HIS A 309 -11.05 0.84 -15.97
C HIS A 309 -11.01 1.88 -14.85
N ARG A 310 -9.83 2.42 -14.54
CA ARG A 310 -9.67 3.43 -13.50
C ARG A 310 -10.44 4.72 -13.81
N PRO A 311 -11.12 5.35 -12.83
CA PRO A 311 -11.25 5.02 -11.40
C PRO A 311 -12.54 4.23 -11.07
N THR A 312 -12.99 3.37 -11.98
CA THR A 312 -14.13 2.45 -11.75
C THR A 312 -13.70 1.10 -11.19
N ASP A 313 -12.40 0.88 -10.99
CA ASP A 313 -11.81 -0.27 -10.29
C ASP A 313 -11.97 -0.16 -8.76
N ARG A 314 -13.21 -0.15 -8.26
CA ARG A 314 -13.51 -0.14 -6.82
C ARG A 314 -14.74 -0.98 -6.53
N PRO A 315 -14.88 -1.55 -5.32
CA PRO A 315 -16.11 -2.24 -4.95
C PRO A 315 -17.30 -1.27 -4.87
N ASP A 316 -18.48 -1.84 -5.03
CA ASP A 316 -19.74 -1.23 -4.62
C ASP A 316 -19.84 -1.23 -3.09
N TYR A 317 -20.23 -0.11 -2.50
CA TYR A 317 -20.32 0.07 -1.05
C TYR A 317 -21.75 -0.12 -0.53
N GLY A 318 -21.89 -0.48 0.73
CA GLY A 318 -23.15 -0.71 1.43
C GLY A 318 -23.47 -2.17 1.75
N GLU A 319 -24.31 -2.36 2.78
CA GLU A 319 -24.66 -3.66 3.37
C GLU A 319 -25.17 -4.67 2.33
N ALA A 320 -26.02 -4.23 1.40
CA ALA A 320 -26.57 -5.11 0.36
C ALA A 320 -25.49 -5.68 -0.60
N ALA A 321 -24.47 -4.89 -0.93
CA ALA A 321 -23.37 -5.34 -1.79
C ALA A 321 -22.46 -6.32 -1.04
N VAL A 322 -22.18 -6.04 0.24
CA VAL A 322 -21.43 -6.92 1.14
C VAL A 322 -22.14 -8.26 1.31
N ASP A 323 -23.44 -8.25 1.63
CA ASP A 323 -24.23 -9.46 1.81
C ASP A 323 -24.33 -10.29 0.53
N ALA A 324 -24.51 -9.62 -0.62
CA ALA A 324 -24.55 -10.29 -1.92
C ALA A 324 -23.22 -10.99 -2.23
N LEU A 325 -22.08 -10.35 -1.96
CA LEU A 325 -20.77 -10.96 -2.12
C LEU A 325 -20.62 -12.16 -1.18
N LEU A 326 -20.87 -12.01 0.11
CA LEU A 326 -20.71 -13.10 1.07
C LEU A 326 -21.59 -14.31 0.74
N ALA A 327 -22.84 -14.08 0.29
CA ALA A 327 -23.74 -15.14 -0.11
C ALA A 327 -23.26 -15.86 -1.40
N ALA A 328 -22.76 -15.12 -2.39
CA ALA A 328 -22.25 -15.69 -3.63
C ALA A 328 -20.93 -16.45 -3.42
N ASP A 329 -20.01 -15.89 -2.64
CA ASP A 329 -18.70 -16.50 -2.35
C ASP A 329 -18.87 -17.75 -1.48
N GLY A 330 -19.75 -17.73 -0.48
CA GLY A 330 -20.04 -18.90 0.36
C GLY A 330 -20.74 -20.06 -0.38
N ALA A 331 -21.31 -19.80 -1.56
CA ALA A 331 -21.86 -20.83 -2.44
C ALA A 331 -20.85 -21.34 -3.49
N ALA A 332 -19.74 -20.63 -3.69
CA ALA A 332 -18.74 -20.91 -4.71
C ALA A 332 -17.69 -21.92 -4.24
N GLY A 333 -17.21 -22.75 -5.17
CA GLY A 333 -16.14 -23.71 -4.87
C GLY A 333 -14.75 -23.07 -4.77
N THR A 334 -13.89 -23.61 -3.91
CA THR A 334 -12.48 -23.23 -3.77
C THR A 334 -11.52 -24.06 -4.62
N ASP A 335 -12.03 -25.09 -5.31
CA ASP A 335 -11.25 -25.96 -6.19
C ASP A 335 -10.55 -25.16 -7.31
N SER A 336 -9.26 -25.42 -7.53
CA SER A 336 -8.50 -24.88 -8.65
C SER A 336 -7.41 -25.86 -9.11
N ASP A 337 -6.88 -25.66 -10.31
CA ASP A 337 -5.85 -26.55 -10.85
C ASP A 337 -4.43 -26.24 -10.34
N GLY A 338 -4.24 -25.14 -9.59
CA GLY A 338 -2.91 -24.70 -9.15
C GLY A 338 -2.00 -24.32 -10.32
N THR A 339 -2.60 -23.78 -11.40
CA THR A 339 -1.95 -23.39 -12.65
C THR A 339 -1.90 -21.88 -12.87
N GLY A 340 -2.25 -21.11 -11.82
CA GLY A 340 -2.24 -19.65 -11.87
C GLY A 340 -0.89 -19.05 -12.29
N PRO A 341 -0.85 -17.77 -12.69
CA PRO A 341 0.38 -17.13 -13.17
C PRO A 341 1.55 -17.18 -12.17
N ALA A 342 1.26 -17.25 -10.88
CA ALA A 342 2.25 -17.35 -9.82
C ALA A 342 2.71 -18.80 -9.54
N ALA A 343 2.11 -19.83 -10.14
CA ALA A 343 2.35 -21.25 -9.81
C ALA A 343 3.80 -21.71 -10.04
N SER A 344 4.56 -20.98 -10.86
CA SER A 344 5.98 -21.25 -11.10
C SER A 344 6.91 -20.83 -9.94
N TYR A 345 6.40 -20.00 -9.00
CA TYR A 345 7.20 -19.54 -7.87
C TYR A 345 7.26 -20.59 -6.75
N PRO A 346 8.40 -20.75 -6.07
CA PRO A 346 8.51 -21.76 -5.02
C PRO A 346 7.74 -21.36 -3.74
N PRO A 347 7.47 -22.33 -2.84
CA PRO A 347 6.45 -22.18 -1.80
C PRO A 347 6.86 -21.36 -0.57
N THR A 348 8.03 -20.73 -0.54
CA THR A 348 8.57 -20.14 0.70
C THR A 348 7.73 -18.99 1.26
N TYR A 349 7.12 -18.19 0.39
CA TYR A 349 6.14 -17.19 0.80
C TYR A 349 4.75 -17.82 1.06
N TYR A 350 4.29 -18.69 0.15
CA TYR A 350 2.91 -19.18 0.12
C TYR A 350 2.59 -20.21 1.21
N GLY A 351 3.56 -21.04 1.61
CA GLY A 351 3.37 -22.06 2.65
C GLY A 351 3.01 -21.44 4.01
N PRO A 352 3.82 -20.51 4.56
CA PRO A 352 3.44 -19.77 5.76
C PRO A 352 2.17 -18.93 5.58
N ALA A 353 1.95 -18.36 4.38
CA ALA A 353 0.73 -17.61 4.07
C ALA A 353 -0.54 -18.47 4.21
N ALA A 354 -0.49 -19.76 3.83
CA ALA A 354 -1.61 -20.69 3.94
C ALA A 354 -2.09 -20.85 5.39
N VAL A 355 -1.23 -20.68 6.39
CA VAL A 355 -1.64 -20.68 7.80
C VAL A 355 -2.57 -19.51 8.13
N PHE A 356 -2.33 -18.35 7.52
CA PHE A 356 -3.18 -17.16 7.71
C PHE A 356 -4.51 -17.31 6.96
N TYR A 357 -4.48 -17.92 5.78
CA TYR A 357 -5.68 -18.31 5.04
C TYR A 357 -6.58 -19.21 5.90
N LEU A 358 -6.04 -20.31 6.42
CA LEU A 358 -6.77 -21.30 7.24
C LEU A 358 -7.25 -20.75 8.60
N ALA A 359 -6.70 -19.62 9.05
CA ALA A 359 -7.10 -18.97 10.30
C ALA A 359 -8.18 -17.89 10.11
N ALA A 360 -8.53 -17.57 8.88
CA ALA A 360 -9.56 -16.59 8.54
C ALA A 360 -10.97 -17.20 8.54
N GLY A 361 -11.99 -16.38 8.29
CA GLY A 361 -13.33 -16.88 7.97
C GLY A 361 -13.38 -17.57 6.61
N ASP A 362 -14.45 -18.33 6.38
CA ASP A 362 -14.71 -19.03 5.11
C ASP A 362 -15.27 -18.07 4.04
N ASP A 363 -14.59 -16.94 3.83
CA ASP A 363 -14.85 -16.02 2.73
C ASP A 363 -13.53 -15.45 2.16
N THR A 364 -13.49 -15.30 0.85
CA THR A 364 -12.30 -14.90 0.09
C THR A 364 -11.76 -13.54 0.55
N VAL A 365 -12.63 -12.59 0.92
CA VAL A 365 -12.22 -11.23 1.32
C VAL A 365 -11.48 -11.27 2.66
N SER A 366 -12.03 -11.93 3.67
CA SER A 366 -11.41 -12.14 4.98
C SER A 366 -10.10 -12.89 4.86
N GLN A 367 -10.05 -13.92 4.00
CA GLN A 367 -8.84 -14.71 3.75
C GLN A 367 -7.72 -13.87 3.13
N VAL A 368 -8.02 -13.03 2.13
CA VAL A 368 -7.05 -12.09 1.55
C VAL A 368 -6.50 -11.16 2.63
N GLN A 369 -7.37 -10.59 3.45
CA GLN A 369 -6.96 -9.66 4.51
C GLN A 369 -6.11 -10.35 5.60
N ALA A 370 -6.43 -11.58 5.98
CA ALA A 370 -5.63 -12.36 6.91
C ALA A 370 -4.24 -12.67 6.33
N VAL A 371 -4.16 -13.06 5.07
CA VAL A 371 -2.87 -13.30 4.39
C VAL A 371 -2.04 -12.01 4.28
N ARG A 372 -2.66 -10.83 4.12
CA ARG A 372 -1.92 -9.55 4.17
C ARG A 372 -1.25 -9.29 5.52
N LEU A 373 -1.74 -9.85 6.64
CA LEU A 373 -1.06 -9.77 7.93
C LEU A 373 0.30 -10.48 7.89
N TRP A 374 0.42 -11.58 7.13
CA TRP A 374 1.72 -12.23 6.89
C TRP A 374 2.69 -11.29 6.17
N SER A 375 2.24 -10.60 5.12
CA SER A 375 3.05 -9.58 4.43
C SER A 375 3.46 -8.44 5.38
N ALA A 376 2.57 -8.00 6.26
CA ALA A 376 2.89 -6.95 7.23
C ALA A 376 3.95 -7.40 8.27
N LEU A 377 3.90 -8.67 8.69
CA LEU A 377 4.91 -9.27 9.57
C LEU A 377 6.27 -9.37 8.88
N LEU A 378 6.31 -9.68 7.59
CA LEU A 378 7.54 -9.62 6.80
C LEU A 378 8.11 -8.19 6.76
N GLY A 379 7.26 -7.17 6.64
CA GLY A 379 7.68 -5.77 6.74
C GLY A 379 8.31 -5.42 8.09
N ALA A 380 7.74 -5.91 9.19
CA ALA A 380 8.30 -5.77 10.54
C ALA A 380 9.67 -6.47 10.68
N LEU A 381 9.83 -7.65 10.07
CA LEU A 381 11.10 -8.37 10.06
C LEU A 381 12.15 -7.65 9.20
N ALA A 382 11.75 -7.16 8.02
CA ALA A 382 12.61 -6.38 7.12
C ALA A 382 13.17 -5.14 7.81
N ILE A 383 12.33 -4.40 8.56
CA ILE A 383 12.80 -3.20 9.27
C ILE A 383 13.73 -3.54 10.45
N ALA A 384 13.55 -4.70 11.08
CA ALA A 384 14.50 -5.18 12.08
C ALA A 384 15.87 -5.46 11.46
N PHE A 385 15.94 -6.10 10.28
CA PHE A 385 17.19 -6.29 9.55
C PHE A 385 17.80 -4.97 9.07
N ALA A 386 16.99 -4.05 8.55
CA ALA A 386 17.46 -2.71 8.18
C ALA A 386 18.06 -1.97 9.38
N TRP A 387 17.44 -2.09 10.56
CA TRP A 387 17.98 -1.56 11.80
C TRP A 387 19.30 -2.19 12.17
N LEU A 388 19.43 -3.52 12.08
CA LEU A 388 20.67 -4.24 12.36
C LEU A 388 21.79 -3.84 11.39
N PHE A 389 21.51 -3.77 10.09
CA PHE A 389 22.41 -3.27 9.06
C PHE A 389 22.90 -1.84 9.36
N ALA A 390 21.98 -0.91 9.64
CA ALA A 390 22.34 0.46 10.00
C ALA A 390 23.14 0.53 11.31
N GLY A 391 22.98 -0.46 12.21
CA GLY A 391 23.79 -0.60 13.42
C GLY A 391 25.25 -0.96 13.14
N GLU A 392 25.51 -1.72 12.07
CA GLU A 392 26.87 -2.04 11.63
C GLU A 392 27.54 -0.81 11.00
N LEU A 393 26.79 0.00 10.24
CA LEU A 393 27.30 1.23 9.62
C LEU A 393 27.52 2.38 10.62
N PHE A 394 26.61 2.53 11.60
CA PHE A 394 26.56 3.68 12.50
C PHE A 394 26.55 3.27 13.99
N PRO A 395 27.56 2.54 14.50
CA PRO A 395 27.52 1.92 15.83
C PRO A 395 27.39 2.92 16.99
N LEU A 396 27.95 4.13 16.83
CA LEU A 396 27.92 5.18 17.84
C LEU A 396 26.88 6.28 17.57
N GLN A 397 26.29 6.32 16.37
CA GLN A 397 25.40 7.41 15.94
C GLN A 397 23.93 6.95 15.90
N ARG A 398 23.32 6.86 17.09
CA ARG A 398 21.94 6.34 17.25
C ARG A 398 20.89 7.11 16.47
N TRP A 399 21.06 8.43 16.33
CA TRP A 399 20.13 9.28 15.57
C TRP A 399 20.27 9.08 14.07
N THR A 400 21.50 8.95 13.56
CA THR A 400 21.76 8.61 12.15
C THR A 400 21.17 7.25 11.80
N ARG A 401 21.40 6.24 12.66
CA ARG A 401 20.79 4.91 12.53
C ARG A 401 19.27 4.98 12.45
N ALA A 402 18.63 5.69 13.40
CA ALA A 402 17.18 5.83 13.41
C ALA A 402 16.67 6.60 12.18
N GLY A 403 17.31 7.70 11.80
CA GLY A 403 16.91 8.51 10.64
C GLY A 403 16.97 7.73 9.32
N VAL A 404 18.04 6.96 9.09
CA VAL A 404 18.17 6.11 7.90
C VAL A 404 17.07 5.05 7.86
N VAL A 405 16.81 4.38 8.99
CA VAL A 405 15.81 3.32 9.05
C VAL A 405 14.39 3.89 8.94
N VAL A 406 14.12 5.08 9.48
CA VAL A 406 12.86 5.80 9.24
C VAL A 406 12.69 6.11 7.75
N ALA A 407 13.73 6.61 7.07
CA ALA A 407 13.66 6.90 5.65
C ALA A 407 13.36 5.65 4.80
N VAL A 408 13.91 4.49 5.19
CA VAL A 408 13.58 3.18 4.59
C VAL A 408 12.13 2.78 4.92
N ALA A 409 11.73 2.86 6.19
CA ALA A 409 10.38 2.50 6.62
C ALA A 409 9.29 3.32 5.93
N LEU A 410 9.56 4.58 5.60
CA LEU A 410 8.60 5.49 4.98
C LEU A 410 8.57 5.41 3.45
N GLN A 411 9.33 4.52 2.81
CA GLN A 411 9.25 4.34 1.36
C GLN A 411 7.85 3.84 0.95
N PRO A 412 7.16 4.52 0.01
CA PRO A 412 5.83 4.13 -0.44
C PRO A 412 5.80 2.74 -1.06
N MET A 413 6.78 2.42 -1.92
CA MET A 413 6.86 1.11 -2.59
C MET A 413 7.02 -0.04 -1.58
N LEU A 414 7.83 0.16 -0.53
CA LEU A 414 7.94 -0.83 0.55
C LEU A 414 6.65 -0.94 1.37
N ALA A 415 5.91 0.14 1.55
CA ALA A 415 4.58 0.11 2.19
C ALA A 415 3.66 -0.84 1.44
N HIS A 416 3.56 -0.62 0.14
CA HIS A 416 2.65 -1.35 -0.72
C HIS A 416 3.01 -2.85 -0.77
N GLN A 417 4.29 -3.19 -0.99
CA GLN A 417 4.69 -4.61 -1.07
C GLN A 417 4.52 -5.37 0.25
N PHE A 418 4.50 -4.70 1.40
CA PHE A 418 4.21 -5.33 2.69
C PHE A 418 2.73 -5.25 3.12
N ALA A 419 1.86 -4.65 2.29
CA ALA A 419 0.43 -4.51 2.57
C ALA A 419 -0.47 -5.39 1.69
N ILE A 420 0.07 -6.00 0.64
CA ILE A 420 -0.67 -6.87 -0.30
C ILE A 420 -0.12 -8.30 -0.28
N VAL A 421 -0.84 -9.26 -0.86
CA VAL A 421 -0.38 -10.65 -1.03
C VAL A 421 0.59 -10.75 -2.21
N ASN A 422 1.89 -10.94 -1.93
CA ASN A 422 2.93 -11.12 -2.97
C ASN A 422 4.19 -11.80 -2.41
N ASN A 423 4.96 -12.48 -3.27
CA ASN A 423 6.24 -13.07 -2.87
C ASN A 423 7.41 -12.07 -2.82
N ASP A 424 7.26 -10.85 -3.34
CA ASP A 424 8.31 -9.82 -3.29
C ASP A 424 8.61 -9.38 -1.85
N GLY A 425 7.61 -9.31 -0.97
CA GLY A 425 7.79 -9.00 0.44
C GLY A 425 8.77 -9.96 1.13
N TRP A 426 8.72 -11.25 0.79
CA TRP A 426 9.70 -12.24 1.25
C TRP A 426 11.10 -11.94 0.74
N VAL A 427 11.23 -11.71 -0.57
CA VAL A 427 12.52 -11.42 -1.23
C VAL A 427 13.16 -10.15 -0.66
N ILE A 428 12.38 -9.09 -0.45
CA ILE A 428 12.83 -7.83 0.15
C ILE A 428 13.35 -8.08 1.57
N THR A 429 12.63 -8.88 2.36
CA THR A 429 13.02 -9.23 3.73
C THR A 429 14.35 -9.99 3.76
N CYS A 430 14.51 -10.99 2.88
CA CYS A 430 15.77 -11.70 2.69
C CYS A 430 16.90 -10.78 2.20
N GLY A 431 16.60 -9.80 1.34
CA GLY A 431 17.54 -8.78 0.89
C GLY A 431 18.07 -7.92 2.03
N PHE A 432 17.21 -7.44 2.93
CA PHE A 432 17.65 -6.73 4.13
C PHE A 432 18.47 -7.60 5.07
N ALA A 433 18.10 -8.89 5.23
CA ALA A 433 18.91 -9.84 5.99
C ALA A 433 20.30 -10.02 5.38
N ALA A 434 20.39 -10.16 4.05
CA ALA A 434 21.64 -10.29 3.31
C ALA A 434 22.52 -9.03 3.42
N LEU A 435 21.93 -7.83 3.38
CA LEU A 435 22.63 -6.57 3.64
C LEU A 435 23.24 -6.56 5.05
N TRP A 436 22.44 -6.88 6.07
CA TRP A 436 22.92 -6.94 7.44
C TRP A 436 24.06 -7.96 7.62
N LEU A 437 23.86 -9.18 7.12
CA LEU A 437 24.84 -10.26 7.25
C LEU A 437 26.12 -9.97 6.47
N GLY A 438 26.01 -9.38 5.27
CA GLY A 438 27.15 -8.86 4.51
C GLY A 438 27.94 -7.84 5.32
N ALA A 439 27.29 -6.83 5.90
CA ALA A 439 27.95 -5.84 6.76
C ALA A 439 28.59 -6.49 8.00
N ARG A 440 27.95 -7.52 8.59
CA ARG A 440 28.49 -8.27 9.72
C ARG A 440 29.77 -9.04 9.37
N LEU A 441 29.84 -9.61 8.16
CA LEU A 441 31.01 -10.32 7.65
C LEU A 441 32.22 -9.41 7.47
N VAL A 442 32.03 -8.13 7.10
CA VAL A 442 33.12 -7.15 7.02
C VAL A 442 33.87 -7.02 8.35
N ARG A 443 33.16 -7.14 9.48
CA ARG A 443 33.70 -6.94 10.82
C ARG A 443 34.34 -8.16 11.45
N SER A 444 34.36 -9.29 10.74
CA SER A 444 34.72 -10.58 11.31
C SER A 444 35.76 -11.28 10.44
N ALA A 445 36.92 -11.61 11.01
CA ALA A 445 37.93 -12.40 10.30
C ALA A 445 37.43 -13.83 9.98
N ARG A 446 36.69 -14.44 10.93
CA ARG A 446 36.14 -15.80 10.85
C ARG A 446 34.75 -15.81 11.49
N ALA A 447 33.71 -16.10 10.70
CA ALA A 447 32.32 -16.11 11.14
C ALA A 447 31.50 -17.17 10.40
N PRO A 448 31.77 -18.47 10.61
CA PRO A 448 31.15 -19.55 9.86
C PRO A 448 29.62 -19.56 10.03
N TRP A 449 29.11 -19.27 11.23
CA TRP A 449 27.67 -19.18 11.49
C TRP A 449 27.01 -17.99 10.79
N VAL A 450 27.71 -16.85 10.68
CA VAL A 450 27.20 -15.69 9.93
C VAL A 450 27.19 -16.00 8.44
N MET A 451 28.22 -16.71 7.93
CA MET A 451 28.25 -17.17 6.56
C MET A 451 27.12 -18.17 6.26
N LEU A 452 26.87 -19.13 7.15
CA LEU A 452 25.76 -20.07 7.02
C LEU A 452 24.41 -19.34 7.00
N ALA A 453 24.21 -18.38 7.92
CA ALA A 453 23.01 -17.54 7.95
C ALA A 453 22.88 -16.69 6.68
N ALA A 454 23.98 -16.18 6.13
CA ALA A 454 23.99 -15.40 4.90
C ALA A 454 23.63 -16.26 3.69
N GLY A 455 24.20 -17.47 3.59
CA GLY A 455 23.83 -18.46 2.59
C GLY A 455 22.36 -18.86 2.68
N ALA A 456 21.85 -19.06 3.90
CA ALA A 456 20.43 -19.33 4.13
C ALA A 456 19.55 -18.15 3.69
N ALA A 457 19.90 -16.91 4.02
CA ALA A 457 19.16 -15.72 3.58
C ALA A 457 19.11 -15.59 2.06
N VAL A 458 20.24 -15.82 1.36
CA VAL A 458 20.31 -15.80 -0.10
C VAL A 458 19.50 -16.95 -0.71
N GLY A 459 19.65 -18.17 -0.17
CA GLY A 459 18.92 -19.36 -0.64
C GLY A 459 17.41 -19.21 -0.46
N LEU A 460 16.96 -18.74 0.71
CA LEU A 460 15.55 -18.45 0.96
C LEU A 460 15.02 -17.33 0.06
N GLY A 461 15.82 -16.29 -0.21
CA GLY A 461 15.46 -15.24 -1.15
C GLY A 461 15.27 -15.78 -2.58
N ALA A 462 16.19 -16.62 -3.06
CA ALA A 462 16.10 -17.28 -4.36
C ALA A 462 14.92 -18.25 -4.45
N LEU A 463 14.56 -18.91 -3.35
CA LEU A 463 13.38 -19.75 -3.23
C LEU A 463 12.06 -18.95 -3.10
N GLY A 464 12.11 -17.64 -2.89
CA GLY A 464 10.92 -16.78 -2.98
C GLY A 464 10.64 -16.38 -4.43
N LYS A 465 11.70 -15.98 -5.13
CA LYS A 465 11.68 -15.59 -6.54
C LYS A 465 13.09 -15.76 -7.10
N PRO A 466 13.30 -16.25 -8.33
CA PRO A 466 14.63 -16.45 -8.89
C PRO A 466 15.53 -15.21 -8.82
N PHE A 467 14.97 -14.02 -9.02
CA PHE A 467 15.67 -12.74 -8.89
C PHE A 467 16.18 -12.43 -7.48
N GLY A 468 15.66 -13.10 -6.45
CA GLY A 468 16.15 -13.00 -5.07
C GLY A 468 17.60 -13.47 -4.91
N ALA A 469 18.15 -14.23 -5.86
CA ALA A 469 19.56 -14.59 -5.90
C ALA A 469 20.51 -13.36 -5.94
N ILE A 470 20.03 -12.19 -6.36
CA ILE A 470 20.78 -10.91 -6.32
C ILE A 470 21.19 -10.55 -4.88
N ALA A 471 20.51 -11.06 -3.85
CA ALA A 471 20.93 -10.92 -2.45
C ALA A 471 22.33 -11.49 -2.18
N LEU A 472 22.90 -12.31 -3.08
CA LEU A 472 24.28 -12.77 -3.01
C LEU A 472 25.30 -11.62 -3.03
N PHE A 473 25.03 -10.54 -3.80
CA PHE A 473 26.00 -9.46 -3.97
C PHE A 473 26.42 -8.77 -2.66
N PRO A 474 25.52 -8.28 -1.80
CA PRO A 474 25.93 -7.67 -0.53
C PRO A 474 26.68 -8.65 0.39
N VAL A 475 26.34 -9.94 0.36
CA VAL A 475 27.04 -10.99 1.13
C VAL A 475 28.45 -11.20 0.60
N ALA A 476 28.61 -11.37 -0.72
CA ALA A 476 29.89 -11.57 -1.37
C ALA A 476 30.82 -10.36 -1.17
N ILE A 477 30.29 -9.15 -1.35
CA ILE A 477 31.00 -7.90 -1.07
C ILE A 477 31.46 -7.86 0.39
N GLY A 478 30.57 -8.14 1.33
CA GLY A 478 30.87 -8.14 2.76
C GLY A 478 31.96 -9.15 3.15
N TRP A 479 31.89 -10.35 2.58
CA TRP A 479 32.90 -11.39 2.78
C TRP A 479 34.27 -10.97 2.23
N VAL A 480 34.33 -10.48 0.98
CA VAL A 480 35.59 -10.03 0.36
C VAL A 480 36.23 -8.91 1.18
N PHE A 481 35.46 -7.86 1.52
CA PHE A 481 35.96 -6.76 2.32
C PHE A 481 36.44 -7.21 3.70
N GLY A 482 35.72 -8.13 4.35
CA GLY A 482 36.16 -8.70 5.64
C GLY A 482 37.49 -9.45 5.54
N LYS A 483 37.70 -10.25 4.50
CA LYS A 483 38.97 -10.97 4.29
C LYS A 483 40.13 -10.02 4.00
N VAL A 484 39.89 -8.98 3.20
CA VAL A 484 40.89 -7.94 2.89
C VAL A 484 41.24 -7.15 4.16
N GLN A 485 40.23 -6.67 4.90
CA GLN A 485 40.41 -5.87 6.11
C GLN A 485 41.18 -6.62 7.20
N HIS A 486 40.91 -7.92 7.37
CA HIS A 486 41.58 -8.77 8.36
C HIS A 486 42.82 -9.50 7.84
N ARG A 487 43.27 -9.23 6.59
CA ARG A 487 44.44 -9.84 5.95
C ARG A 487 44.48 -11.36 6.08
N VAL A 488 43.34 -12.01 5.83
CA VAL A 488 43.21 -13.47 5.94
C VAL A 488 43.91 -14.14 4.75
N THR A 489 45.04 -14.81 4.99
CA THR A 489 45.83 -15.50 3.95
C THR A 489 45.72 -17.02 3.99
N ASP A 490 45.23 -17.59 5.09
CA ASP A 490 45.08 -19.04 5.26
C ASP A 490 43.76 -19.52 4.63
N TRP A 491 43.86 -20.45 3.67
CA TRP A 491 42.70 -21.03 2.98
C TRP A 491 41.73 -21.73 3.92
N ARG A 492 42.22 -22.31 5.03
CA ARG A 492 41.35 -22.94 6.05
C ARG A 492 40.48 -21.91 6.77
N ARG A 493 40.89 -20.63 6.77
CA ARG A 493 40.11 -19.50 7.32
C ARG A 493 39.27 -18.80 6.23
N LEU A 494 39.48 -19.10 4.96
CA LEU A 494 38.66 -18.59 3.85
C LEU A 494 37.33 -19.32 3.76
N VAL A 495 37.33 -20.65 3.94
CA VAL A 495 36.13 -21.51 3.77
C VAL A 495 35.23 -21.55 5.01
N GLY A 496 35.77 -21.30 6.21
CA GLY A 496 34.99 -21.40 7.44
C GLY A 496 35.86 -21.67 8.63
#